data_AF-A0A4V2AG34-F1
#
_entry.id   AF-A0A4V2AG34-F1
#
_cell.length_a   1.000
_cell.length_b   1.000
_cell.length_c   1.000
_cell.angle_alpha   90.00
_cell.angle_beta   90.00
_cell.angle_gamma   90.00
#
_symmetry.space_group_name_H-M   'P 1'
#
loop_
_entity.id
_entity.type
_entity.pdbx_description
1 polymer ?
#
loop_
_entity_poly.entity_id
_entity_poly.type
_entity_poly.pdbx_seq_one_letter_code
_entity_poly.pdbx_strand_id
1 'polypeptide(L)'
;QGSANPAVLLSGLVIAVAAPWTLAALEMPPLKLRRPVAIVRLLGLVIVDVVRSNIAVATIIYGRKRTTKRASGFVTIPLDMRSRHGLAILSTIITCTPGTLWVQYDSGRNRLLMHIFDLVDPETWPQQIKGRYERLLMEIFE
;
A
#
# COMPACT_ATOMS: atom_id res chain seq x y z
N GLN A 1 3.04 22.00 32.99
CA GLN A 1 1.69 21.65 32.51
C GLN A 1 1.63 20.14 32.42
N GLY A 2 0.98 19.49 33.38
CA GLY A 2 1.05 18.04 33.53
C GLY A 2 0.65 17.66 34.95
N SER A 3 -0.64 17.81 35.28
CA SER A 3 -1.17 17.15 36.47
C SER A 3 -1.68 15.78 36.04
N ALA A 4 -1.17 14.73 36.68
CA ALA A 4 -1.74 13.39 36.59
C ALA A 4 -3.10 13.42 37.30
N ASN A 5 -4.12 13.97 36.63
CA ASN A 5 -5.48 13.99 37.14
C ASN A 5 -5.98 12.54 37.20
N PRO A 6 -6.47 12.05 38.36
CA PRO A 6 -6.99 10.68 38.51
C PRO A 6 -7.99 10.30 37.42
N ALA A 7 -8.79 11.25 36.93
CA ALA A 7 -9.75 11.03 35.85
C ALA A 7 -9.08 10.67 34.50
N VAL A 8 -7.91 11.25 34.20
CA VAL A 8 -7.14 10.97 32.97
C VAL A 8 -6.46 9.61 33.06
N LEU A 9 -5.99 9.23 34.26
CA LEU A 9 -5.42 7.89 34.49
C LEU A 9 -6.50 6.80 34.36
N LEU A 10 -7.69 7.05 34.91
CA LEU A 10 -8.83 6.13 34.81
C LEU A 10 -9.32 5.98 33.37
N SER A 11 -9.51 7.08 32.65
CA SER A 11 -9.92 7.02 31.24
C SER A 11 -8.85 6.38 30.36
N GLY A 12 -7.57 6.68 30.62
CA GLY A 12 -6.44 6.02 29.95
C GLY A 12 -6.41 4.51 30.18
N LEU A 13 -6.66 4.05 31.42
CA LEU A 13 -6.73 2.62 31.74
C LEU A 13 -7.89 1.92 31.03
N VAL A 14 -9.07 2.54 31.00
CA VAL A 14 -10.25 2.00 30.30
C VAL A 14 -9.94 1.85 28.81
N ILE A 15 -9.33 2.86 28.17
CA ILE A 15 -8.95 2.79 26.76
C ILE A 15 -7.87 1.71 26.55
N ALA A 16 -6.88 1.63 27.44
CA ALA A 16 -5.79 0.66 27.35
C ALA A 16 -6.26 -0.79 27.48
N VAL A 17 -7.40 -1.05 28.12
CA VAL A 17 -8.01 -2.39 28.21
C VAL A 17 -9.02 -2.62 27.08
N ALA A 18 -9.89 -1.66 26.79
CA ALA A 18 -10.93 -1.80 25.77
C ALA A 18 -10.34 -1.93 24.35
N ALA A 19 -9.27 -1.20 24.04
CA ALA A 19 -8.61 -1.26 22.73
C ALA A 19 -8.06 -2.66 22.39
N PRO A 20 -7.21 -3.31 23.21
CA PRO A 20 -6.74 -4.66 22.91
C PRO A 20 -7.86 -5.69 22.92
N TRP A 21 -8.91 -5.51 23.74
CA TRP A 21 -10.05 -6.43 23.77
C TRP A 21 -10.86 -6.40 22.47
N THR A 22 -11.12 -5.20 21.95
CA THR A 22 -11.76 -5.02 20.63
C THR A 22 -10.86 -5.50 19.48
N LEU A 23 -9.55 -5.23 19.53
CA LEU A 23 -8.59 -5.71 18.53
C LEU A 23 -8.49 -7.25 18.52
N ALA A 24 -8.55 -7.88 19.69
CA ALA A 24 -8.57 -9.34 19.82
C ALA A 24 -9.85 -9.94 19.22
N ALA A 25 -11.00 -9.28 19.40
CA ALA A 25 -12.26 -9.69 18.81
C ALA A 25 -12.28 -9.58 17.27
N LEU A 26 -11.41 -8.75 16.68
CA LEU A 26 -11.26 -8.61 15.23
C LEU A 26 -10.35 -9.67 14.59
N GLU A 27 -9.86 -10.65 15.36
CA GLU A 27 -8.93 -11.70 14.91
C GLU A 27 -7.75 -11.13 14.09
N MET A 28 -7.25 -9.95 14.48
CA MET A 28 -6.15 -9.34 13.75
C MET A 28 -4.92 -10.25 13.81
N PRO A 29 -4.38 -10.70 12.65
CA PRO A 29 -3.21 -11.56 12.64
C PRO A 29 -2.04 -10.85 13.33
N PRO A 30 -1.27 -11.54 14.18
CA PRO A 30 -0.15 -10.93 14.89
C PRO A 30 0.85 -10.35 13.89
N LEU A 31 1.21 -9.07 14.07
CA LEU A 31 2.20 -8.36 13.27
C LEU A 31 3.59 -8.93 13.55
N LYS A 32 4.07 -9.83 12.71
CA LYS A 32 5.46 -10.30 12.73
C LYS A 32 6.32 -9.40 11.86
N LEU A 33 6.78 -8.28 12.43
CA LEU A 33 7.72 -7.39 11.77
C LEU A 33 9.12 -7.98 11.85
N ARG A 34 9.60 -8.59 10.77
CA ARG A 34 10.88 -9.33 10.78
C ARG A 34 12.10 -8.46 10.46
N ARG A 35 11.93 -7.38 9.68
CA ARG A 35 13.06 -6.58 9.15
C ARG A 35 12.77 -5.08 9.07
N PRO A 36 13.13 -4.28 10.10
CA PRO A 36 12.87 -2.83 10.11
C PRO A 36 13.63 -2.07 9.00
N VAL A 37 14.80 -2.57 8.57
CA VAL A 37 15.56 -1.98 7.46
C VAL A 37 14.80 -2.08 6.14
N ALA A 38 14.09 -3.19 5.89
CA ALA A 38 13.27 -3.37 4.70
C ALA A 38 12.08 -2.40 4.67
N ILE A 39 11.52 -2.06 5.84
CA ILE A 39 10.45 -1.05 5.99
C ILE A 39 10.94 0.32 5.55
N VAL A 40 12.08 0.77 6.07
CA VAL A 40 12.64 2.10 5.72
C VAL A 40 12.95 2.16 4.22
N ARG A 41 13.49 1.07 3.65
CA ARG A 41 13.77 0.97 2.22
C ARG A 41 12.50 1.03 1.37
N LEU A 42 11.46 0.29 1.76
CA LEU A 42 10.15 0.33 1.10
C LEU A 42 9.58 1.74 1.14
N LEU A 43 9.59 2.38 2.31
CA LEU A 43 9.07 3.74 2.51
C LEU A 43 9.78 4.75 1.59
N GLY A 44 11.12 4.74 1.57
CA GLY A 44 11.90 5.64 0.71
C GLY A 44 11.60 5.44 -0.78
N LEU A 45 11.47 4.18 -1.21
CA LEU A 45 11.16 3.83 -2.59
C LEU A 45 9.76 4.33 -2.99
N VAL A 46 8.76 4.11 -2.14
CA VAL A 46 7.37 4.56 -2.37
C VAL A 46 7.30 6.08 -2.42
N ILE A 47 7.94 6.80 -1.50
CA ILE A 47 7.95 8.27 -1.50
C ILE A 47 8.53 8.81 -2.81
N VAL A 48 9.67 8.27 -3.25
CA VAL A 48 10.30 8.69 -4.52
C VAL A 48 9.39 8.43 -5.71
N ASP A 49 8.78 7.24 -5.79
CA ASP A 49 7.90 6.88 -6.89
C ASP A 49 6.62 7.76 -6.90
N VAL A 50 6.02 8.01 -5.73
CA VAL A 50 4.85 8.90 -5.58
C VAL A 50 5.18 10.33 -5.98
N VAL A 51 6.30 10.89 -5.50
CA VAL A 51 6.72 12.26 -5.85
C VAL A 51 6.99 12.37 -7.35
N ARG A 52 7.73 11.41 -7.93
CA ARG A 52 8.04 11.40 -9.37
C ARG A 52 6.77 11.30 -10.21
N SER A 53 5.83 10.43 -9.81
CA SER A 53 4.57 10.25 -10.53
C SER A 53 3.67 11.48 -10.41
N ASN A 54 3.58 12.10 -9.24
CA ASN A 54 2.86 13.36 -9.04
C ASN A 54 3.43 14.51 -9.89
N ILE A 55 4.76 14.62 -10.00
CA ILE A 55 5.41 15.62 -10.87
C ILE A 55 5.09 15.35 -12.34
N ALA A 56 5.12 14.08 -12.77
CA ALA A 56 4.75 13.70 -14.14
C ALA A 56 3.30 14.09 -14.45
N VAL A 57 2.36 13.79 -13.56
CA VAL A 57 0.95 14.20 -13.70
C VAL A 57 0.79 15.71 -13.71
N ALA A 58 1.45 16.43 -12.79
CA ALA A 58 1.43 17.90 -12.75
C ALA A 58 1.96 18.52 -14.05
N THR A 59 3.02 17.95 -14.63
CA THR A 59 3.58 18.37 -15.92
C THR A 59 2.61 18.13 -17.06
N ILE A 60 1.80 17.07 -17.01
CA ILE A 60 0.78 16.78 -18.03
C ILE A 60 -0.42 17.72 -17.90
N ILE A 61 -0.78 18.13 -16.67
CA ILE A 61 -1.84 19.11 -16.44
C ILE A 61 -1.39 20.51 -16.88
N TYR A 62 -0.14 20.89 -16.57
CA TYR A 62 0.41 22.21 -16.85
C TYR A 62 0.92 22.36 -18.30
N GLY A 63 1.53 21.30 -18.84
CA GLY A 63 2.00 21.24 -20.21
C GLY A 63 0.88 20.85 -21.16
N ARG A 64 0.56 21.71 -22.13
CA ARG A 64 -0.48 21.53 -23.15
C ARG A 64 -0.18 20.40 -24.17
N LYS A 65 0.34 19.24 -23.74
CA LYS A 65 0.47 18.03 -24.58
C LYS A 65 -0.81 17.22 -24.49
N ARG A 66 -1.80 17.60 -25.28
CA ARG A 66 -3.10 16.94 -25.41
C ARG A 66 -3.07 15.71 -26.35
N THR A 67 -1.91 15.06 -26.52
CA THR A 67 -1.71 14.16 -27.66
C THR A 67 -0.88 12.92 -27.30
N THR A 68 -1.46 12.01 -26.56
CA THR A 68 -1.17 10.58 -26.74
C THR A 68 -2.43 9.84 -26.31
N LYS A 69 -2.88 8.90 -27.16
CA LYS A 69 -3.99 8.01 -26.86
C LYS A 69 -3.65 7.27 -25.56
N ARG A 70 -4.18 7.73 -24.43
CA ARG A 70 -4.09 7.01 -23.16
C ARG A 70 -4.99 5.80 -23.26
N ALA A 71 -4.40 4.65 -23.56
CA ALA A 71 -5.08 3.39 -23.39
C ALA A 71 -5.17 3.14 -21.88
N SER A 72 -6.38 3.13 -21.34
CA SER A 72 -6.62 2.57 -20.02
C SER A 72 -6.90 1.07 -20.17
N GLY A 73 -6.50 0.28 -19.19
CA GLY A 73 -6.57 -1.18 -19.30
C GLY A 73 -6.62 -1.85 -17.95
N PHE A 74 -7.14 -3.08 -17.94
CA PHE A 74 -7.11 -3.95 -16.78
C PHE A 74 -5.96 -4.93 -16.92
N VAL A 75 -5.14 -5.05 -15.88
CA VAL A 75 -4.03 -6.00 -15.82
C VAL A 75 -4.25 -6.89 -14.60
N THR A 76 -4.12 -8.20 -14.80
CA THR A 76 -4.17 -9.18 -13.71
C THR A 76 -2.75 -9.58 -13.33
N ILE A 77 -2.39 -9.38 -12.08
CA ILE A 77 -1.05 -9.70 -11.55
C ILE A 77 -1.18 -10.84 -10.55
N PRO A 78 -0.52 -11.98 -10.77
CA PRO A 78 -0.45 -13.03 -9.76
C PRO A 78 0.47 -12.58 -8.63
N LEU A 79 -0.03 -12.57 -7.39
CA LEU A 79 0.72 -12.27 -6.18
C LEU A 79 1.14 -13.57 -5.50
N ASP A 80 2.39 -13.64 -5.05
CA ASP A 80 2.96 -14.72 -4.24
C ASP A 80 2.75 -14.45 -2.75
N MET A 81 2.64 -13.18 -2.35
CA MET A 81 2.42 -12.76 -0.97
C MET A 81 1.02 -13.13 -0.46
N ARG A 82 0.94 -13.70 0.74
CA ARG A 82 -0.30 -14.14 1.40
C ARG A 82 -0.63 -13.35 2.66
N SER A 83 0.33 -12.59 3.19
CA SER A 83 0.11 -11.74 4.36
C SER A 83 -0.97 -10.68 4.12
N ARG A 84 -2.02 -10.68 4.96
CA ARG A 84 -3.10 -9.67 4.91
C ARG A 84 -2.59 -8.24 5.11
N HIS A 85 -1.61 -8.06 6.02
CA HIS A 85 -0.99 -6.77 6.29
C HIS A 85 -0.18 -6.28 5.10
N GLY A 86 0.58 -7.18 4.45
CA GLY A 86 1.32 -6.87 3.24
C GLY A 86 0.40 -6.48 2.09
N LEU A 87 -0.69 -7.20 1.87
CA LEU A 87 -1.70 -6.89 0.85
C LEU A 87 -2.36 -5.54 1.08
N ALA A 88 -2.70 -5.22 2.34
CA ALA A 88 -3.26 -3.92 2.71
C ALA A 88 -2.29 -2.78 2.35
N ILE A 89 -1.02 -2.89 2.74
CA ILE A 89 -0.01 -1.88 2.43
C ILE A 89 0.24 -1.78 0.92
N LEU A 90 0.31 -2.91 0.21
CA LEU A 90 0.44 -2.93 -1.25
C LEU A 90 -0.72 -2.16 -1.91
N SER A 91 -1.95 -2.38 -1.45
CA SER A 91 -3.12 -1.67 -1.97
C SER A 91 -3.02 -0.15 -1.74
N THR A 92 -2.51 0.28 -0.58
CA THR A 92 -2.28 1.70 -0.28
C THR A 92 -1.22 2.29 -1.20
N ILE A 93 -0.07 1.60 -1.38
CA ILE A 93 1.01 2.05 -2.26
C ILE A 93 0.51 2.24 -3.69
N ILE A 94 -0.22 1.25 -4.23
CA ILE A 94 -0.76 1.29 -5.59
C ILE A 94 -1.76 2.44 -5.75
N THR A 95 -2.59 2.69 -4.74
CA THR A 95 -3.59 3.78 -4.76
C THR A 95 -2.95 5.16 -4.66
N CYS A 96 -1.83 5.29 -3.93
CA CYS A 96 -1.08 6.55 -3.82
C CYS A 96 -0.28 6.89 -5.08
N THR A 97 0.02 5.91 -5.93
CA THR A 97 0.78 6.13 -7.16
C THR A 97 -0.20 6.50 -8.27
N PRO A 98 -0.26 7.78 -8.72
CA PRO A 98 -1.26 8.18 -9.69
C PRO A 98 -1.02 7.46 -11.02
N GLY A 99 -2.10 6.96 -11.61
CA GLY A 99 -2.04 6.14 -12.83
C GLY A 99 -2.41 4.67 -12.63
N THR A 100 -2.56 4.20 -11.40
CA THR A 100 -2.98 2.82 -11.08
C THR A 100 -4.09 2.80 -10.03
N LEU A 101 -5.01 1.84 -10.13
CA LEU A 101 -6.14 1.66 -9.22
C LEU A 101 -6.29 0.18 -8.87
N TRP A 102 -6.36 -0.13 -7.58
CA TRP A 102 -6.71 -1.46 -7.09
C TRP A 102 -8.20 -1.72 -7.33
N VAL A 103 -8.54 -2.77 -8.09
CA VAL A 103 -9.94 -3.09 -8.41
C VAL A 103 -10.45 -4.20 -7.52
N GLN A 104 -9.78 -5.35 -7.55
CA GLN A 104 -10.21 -6.53 -6.83
C GLN A 104 -9.02 -7.44 -6.54
N TYR A 105 -9.08 -8.14 -5.41
CA TYR A 105 -8.15 -9.22 -5.10
C TYR A 105 -8.91 -10.52 -4.88
N ASP A 106 -8.58 -11.54 -5.66
CA ASP A 106 -9.06 -12.92 -5.50
C ASP A 106 -8.10 -13.65 -4.56
N SER A 107 -8.54 -13.88 -3.31
CA SER A 107 -7.78 -14.62 -2.30
C SER A 107 -7.68 -16.13 -2.57
N GLY A 108 -8.59 -16.69 -3.37
CA GLY A 108 -8.55 -18.10 -3.76
C GLY A 108 -7.50 -18.39 -4.82
N ARG A 109 -7.27 -17.43 -5.73
CA ARG A 109 -6.27 -17.56 -6.81
C ARG A 109 -5.00 -16.72 -6.60
N ASN A 110 -4.94 -15.93 -5.53
CA ASN A 110 -3.91 -14.92 -5.28
C ASN A 110 -3.67 -14.02 -6.50
N ARG A 111 -4.75 -13.48 -7.07
CA ARG A 111 -4.68 -12.61 -8.26
C ARG A 111 -5.21 -11.24 -7.94
N LEU A 112 -4.40 -10.23 -8.23
CA LEU A 112 -4.77 -8.82 -8.14
C LEU A 112 -5.24 -8.36 -9.52
N LEU A 113 -6.49 -7.90 -9.61
CA LEU A 113 -6.99 -7.13 -10.72
C LEU A 113 -6.73 -5.65 -10.47
N MET A 114 -5.98 -5.03 -11.36
CA MET A 114 -5.61 -3.63 -11.29
C MET A 114 -6.04 -2.90 -12.56
N HIS A 115 -6.52 -1.66 -12.42
CA HIS A 115 -6.80 -0.78 -13.54
C HIS A 115 -5.67 0.24 -13.68
N ILE A 116 -5.13 0.40 -14.89
CA ILE A 116 -4.03 1.32 -15.20
C ILE A 116 -4.56 2.38 -16.15
N PHE A 117 -4.36 3.64 -15.78
CA PHE A 117 -4.88 4.81 -16.48
C PHE A 117 -3.97 5.25 -17.65
N ASP A 118 -2.68 4.93 -17.59
CA ASP A 118 -1.69 5.27 -18.62
C ASP A 118 -0.89 4.01 -18.98
N LEU A 119 -1.41 3.18 -19.91
CA LEU A 119 -0.65 2.09 -20.51
C LEU A 119 0.42 2.68 -21.43
N VAL A 120 1.56 3.04 -20.85
CA VAL A 120 2.78 3.25 -21.65
C VAL A 120 3.39 1.89 -22.00
N ASP A 121 3.31 0.89 -21.11
CA ASP A 121 3.74 -0.48 -21.38
C ASP A 121 3.13 -1.51 -20.39
N PRO A 122 2.08 -2.28 -20.78
CA PRO A 122 1.36 -3.19 -19.88
C PRO A 122 2.22 -4.36 -19.34
N GLU A 123 3.29 -4.75 -20.03
CA GLU A 123 4.15 -5.90 -19.65
C GLU A 123 5.12 -5.56 -18.51
N THR A 124 5.44 -4.27 -18.31
CA THR A 124 6.44 -3.84 -17.31
C THR A 124 5.86 -3.66 -15.90
N TRP A 125 4.55 -3.42 -15.78
CA TRP A 125 3.88 -3.20 -14.50
C TRP A 125 3.89 -4.42 -13.57
N PRO A 126 3.56 -5.65 -14.03
CA PRO A 126 3.67 -6.84 -13.19
C PRO A 126 5.08 -7.01 -12.63
N GLN A 127 6.11 -6.81 -13.46
CA GLN A 127 7.50 -6.99 -13.07
C GLN A 127 7.96 -5.95 -12.04
N GLN A 128 7.55 -4.69 -12.20
CA GLN A 128 7.85 -3.65 -11.23
C GLN A 128 7.16 -3.90 -9.88
N ILE A 129 5.88 -4.30 -9.90
CA ILE A 129 5.13 -4.57 -8.66
C ILE A 129 5.71 -5.78 -7.92
N LYS A 130 5.90 -6.90 -8.62
CA LYS A 130 6.48 -8.11 -8.01
C LYS A 130 7.92 -7.89 -7.55
N GLY A 131 8.74 -7.25 -8.39
CA GLY A 131 10.17 -7.07 -8.15
C GLY A 131 10.52 -6.04 -7.07
N ARG A 132 9.78 -4.92 -6.99
CA ARG A 132 10.08 -3.81 -6.08
C ARG A 132 9.24 -3.84 -4.81
N TYR A 133 7.92 -3.93 -4.91
CA TYR A 133 7.05 -3.81 -3.73
C TYR A 133 6.78 -5.15 -3.07
N GLU A 134 6.31 -6.14 -3.83
CA GLU A 134 5.93 -7.44 -3.28
C GLU A 134 7.10 -8.13 -2.60
N ARG A 135 8.28 -8.15 -3.23
CA ARG A 135 9.47 -8.76 -2.63
C ARG A 135 9.86 -8.12 -1.29
N LEU A 136 9.79 -6.80 -1.18
CA LEU A 136 10.07 -6.09 0.08
C LEU A 136 8.98 -6.34 1.12
N LEU A 137 7.72 -6.41 0.70
CA LEU A 137 6.61 -6.69 1.61
C LEU A 137 6.64 -8.12 2.14
N MET A 138 6.96 -9.10 1.29
CA MET A 138 7.23 -10.48 1.73
C MET A 138 8.38 -10.48 2.74
N GLU A 139 9.48 -9.77 2.48
CA GLU A 139 10.61 -9.68 3.42
C GLU A 139 10.24 -9.04 4.79
N ILE A 140 9.23 -8.16 4.83
CA ILE A 140 8.77 -7.50 6.06
C ILE A 140 7.81 -8.40 6.84
N PHE A 141 6.91 -9.10 6.14
CA PHE A 141 5.75 -9.78 6.73
C PHE A 141 5.77 -11.32 6.67
N GLU A 142 6.69 -11.92 5.93
CA GLU A 142 6.87 -13.38 5.75
C GLU A 142 8.33 -13.79 6.09
#